data_AF-A0A5B8VLK6-F1
#
_entry.id   AF-A0A5B8VLK6-F1
#
_cell.length_a   1.000
_cell.length_b   1.000
_cell.length_c   1.000
_cell.angle_alpha   90.00
_cell.angle_beta   90.00
_cell.angle_gamma   90.00
#
_symmetry.space_group_name_H-M   'P 1'
#
loop_
_entity.id
_entity.type
_entity.pdbx_description
1 polymer ?
#
loop_
_entity_poly.entity_id
_entity_poly.type
_entity_poly.pdbx_seq_one_letter_code
_entity_poly.pdbx_strand_id
1 'polypeptide(L)'
;MQHSNTGGKKELISVISLMVITLLFACTFNAASGQNKATQITAAAPTQLRVDLTIHPERVYKNGYPTNISLQSITAINSKFLQYSSINSSHPGFSWVVPITITKQTAYQLLLATSREALDNRQSTSITDFGWNSGQQISEQNINVRYTGPSLKPNTVYYWKVRVWGESAGKASRIRQSTFSAVQTFRTGAKLTAGALPGFVLTKTRQKPLSHKDLSMDYRLYDFGKDGFSQPIVSIRAAKDDTIQLLLGEQLDASHRINRTPPGTVRFRQIVLPVKKGTHNYRIPIESDKRNTKRSAIKMPAYIGEVLPFRYLAIQGTLVKMFL
;
A
#
# COMPACT_ATOMS: atom_id res chain seq x y z
N MET A 1 -89.15 23.61 21.00
CA MET A 1 -89.45 22.21 20.65
C MET A 1 -88.20 21.40 20.92
N GLN A 2 -87.90 21.04 22.18
CA GLN A 2 -88.38 19.87 22.92
C GLN A 2 -88.09 18.52 22.23
N HIS A 3 -87.04 17.83 22.70
CA HIS A 3 -87.07 16.46 23.24
C HIS A 3 -85.65 16.16 23.79
N SER A 4 -85.46 16.21 25.11
CA SER A 4 -85.46 15.09 26.09
C SER A 4 -84.23 14.18 25.96
N ASN A 5 -83.21 14.27 26.82
CA ASN A 5 -83.10 13.87 28.24
C ASN A 5 -82.67 12.39 28.42
N THR A 6 -81.64 12.19 29.27
CA THR A 6 -81.33 11.08 30.19
C THR A 6 -79.79 10.94 30.29
N GLY A 7 -79.12 10.82 31.44
CA GLY A 7 -79.54 10.64 32.83
C GLY A 7 -78.48 9.81 33.57
N GLY A 8 -78.13 10.20 34.81
CA GLY A 8 -77.27 9.46 35.76
C GLY A 8 -76.03 10.30 36.18
N LYS A 9 -75.93 10.98 37.34
CA LYS A 9 -76.40 10.73 38.73
C LYS A 9 -75.80 9.39 39.23
N LYS A 10 -74.92 9.31 40.24
CA LYS A 10 -74.93 9.84 41.61
C LYS A 10 -73.57 9.55 42.30
N GLU A 11 -73.01 10.49 43.08
CA GLU A 11 -72.86 10.46 44.56
C GLU A 11 -71.65 9.64 45.07
N LEU A 12 -70.96 9.90 46.20
CA LEU A 12 -71.23 10.69 47.40
C LEU A 12 -69.92 10.85 48.25
N ILE A 13 -69.71 12.04 48.84
CA ILE A 13 -69.31 12.36 50.25
C ILE A 13 -68.06 11.65 50.83
N SER A 14 -66.96 12.36 51.13
CA SER A 14 -66.69 13.33 52.22
C SER A 14 -66.34 12.71 53.58
N VAL A 15 -65.32 13.30 54.23
CA VAL A 15 -65.18 13.65 55.67
C VAL A 15 -63.75 13.41 56.20
N ILE A 16 -62.97 14.52 56.22
CA ILE A 16 -62.30 15.16 57.38
C ILE A 16 -61.49 14.26 58.35
N SER A 17 -60.19 14.51 58.52
CA SER A 17 -59.63 15.24 59.69
C SER A 17 -58.09 15.14 59.84
N LEU A 18 -57.54 16.24 60.35
CA LEU A 18 -56.36 16.39 61.23
C LEU A 18 -54.93 16.48 60.65
N MET A 19 -54.39 17.72 60.73
CA MET A 19 -52.98 18.06 60.72
C MET A 19 -52.22 17.38 61.87
N VAL A 20 -51.09 16.74 61.57
CA VAL A 20 -49.90 16.74 62.43
C VAL A 20 -48.66 16.79 61.53
N ILE A 21 -47.92 17.89 61.63
CA ILE A 21 -46.56 18.03 61.08
C ILE A 21 -45.62 17.23 61.98
N THR A 22 -44.93 16.24 61.43
CA THR A 22 -43.73 15.66 62.04
C THR A 22 -42.76 15.26 60.94
N LEU A 23 -41.60 15.90 60.92
CA LEU A 23 -40.47 15.55 60.05
C LEU A 23 -40.06 14.10 60.33
N LEU A 24 -40.12 13.25 59.31
CA LEU A 24 -39.46 11.95 59.29
C LEU A 24 -38.71 11.80 57.96
N PHE A 25 -37.39 11.71 58.09
CA PHE A 25 -36.45 11.36 57.03
C PHE A 25 -36.90 10.04 56.38
N ALA A 26 -37.36 10.09 55.14
CA ALA A 26 -37.47 8.92 54.28
C ALA A 26 -36.40 9.03 53.20
N CYS A 27 -35.36 8.20 53.33
CA CYS A 27 -34.35 8.00 52.30
C CYS A 27 -35.04 7.59 50.99
N THR A 28 -35.00 8.46 49.99
CA THR A 28 -35.37 8.11 48.62
C THR A 28 -34.25 7.26 48.04
N PHE A 29 -34.48 5.95 47.93
CA PHE A 29 -33.71 5.09 47.05
C PHE A 29 -34.07 5.45 45.59
N ASN A 30 -33.39 6.46 45.06
CA ASN A 30 -33.34 6.69 43.62
C ASN A 30 -32.48 5.58 43.01
N ALA A 31 -33.12 4.51 42.55
CA ALA A 31 -32.51 3.61 41.58
C ALA A 31 -32.39 4.34 40.24
N ALA A 32 -31.37 5.20 40.13
CA ALA A 32 -30.91 5.69 38.85
C ALA A 32 -30.35 4.47 38.10
N SER A 33 -31.12 3.96 37.15
CA SER A 33 -30.64 3.04 36.13
C SER A 33 -29.67 3.80 35.22
N GLY A 34 -28.46 4.01 35.72
CA GLY A 34 -27.33 4.48 34.96
C GLY A 34 -27.05 3.45 33.87
N GLN A 35 -27.55 3.70 32.67
CA GLN A 35 -26.99 3.17 31.44
C GLN A 35 -25.55 3.68 31.38
N ASN A 36 -24.62 2.96 32.04
CA ASN A 36 -23.20 3.07 31.80
C ASN A 36 -22.99 2.67 30.34
N LYS A 37 -23.05 3.64 29.42
CA LYS A 37 -22.37 3.54 28.13
C LYS A 37 -20.89 3.44 28.47
N ALA A 38 -20.43 2.21 28.69
CA ALA A 38 -19.01 1.92 28.74
C ALA A 38 -18.42 2.46 27.43
N THR A 39 -17.63 3.53 27.53
CA THR A 39 -16.83 4.03 26.42
C THR A 39 -15.94 2.88 25.99
N GLN A 40 -16.36 2.12 24.97
CA GLN A 40 -15.52 1.11 24.36
C GLN A 40 -14.32 1.86 23.78
N ILE A 41 -13.19 1.76 24.46
CA ILE A 41 -11.93 2.31 23.96
C ILE A 41 -11.55 1.46 22.74
N THR A 42 -11.91 1.96 21.56
CA THR A 42 -11.68 1.33 20.27
C THR A 42 -10.19 1.11 20.04
N ALA A 43 -9.82 -0.10 19.64
CA ALA A 43 -8.43 -0.39 19.27
C ALA A 43 -8.05 0.32 17.95
N ALA A 44 -6.76 0.56 17.75
CA ALA A 44 -6.25 1.12 16.50
C ALA A 44 -6.62 0.22 15.30
N ALA A 45 -6.74 0.79 14.10
CA ALA A 45 -7.15 0.02 12.92
C ALA A 45 -6.03 -0.94 12.43
N PRO A 46 -6.38 -2.05 11.76
CA PRO A 46 -5.42 -2.85 11.00
C PRO A 46 -4.71 -2.02 9.93
N THR A 47 -3.46 -2.37 9.65
CA THR A 47 -2.60 -1.65 8.69
C THR A 47 -1.91 -2.61 7.72
N GLN A 48 -1.17 -2.07 6.75
CA GLN A 48 -0.41 -2.84 5.75
C GLN A 48 -1.24 -3.94 5.08
N LEU A 49 -2.45 -3.59 4.67
CA LEU A 49 -3.36 -4.46 3.96
C LEU A 49 -2.69 -5.01 2.69
N ARG A 50 -2.96 -6.27 2.35
CA ARG A 50 -2.45 -6.94 1.15
C ARG A 50 -3.52 -7.85 0.55
N VAL A 51 -3.46 -8.01 -0.77
CA VAL A 51 -4.26 -8.97 -1.53
C VAL A 51 -3.30 -9.85 -2.32
N ASP A 52 -3.40 -11.17 -2.17
CA ASP A 52 -2.47 -12.16 -2.72
C ASP A 52 -1.01 -11.79 -2.43
N LEU A 53 -0.74 -11.39 -1.18
CA LEU A 53 0.57 -10.89 -0.68
C LEU A 53 1.13 -9.66 -1.42
N THR A 54 0.39 -9.11 -2.39
CA THR A 54 0.78 -7.92 -3.13
C THR A 54 0.77 -6.73 -2.19
N ILE A 55 1.94 -6.09 -2.08
CA ILE A 55 2.10 -4.83 -1.35
C ILE A 55 1.76 -3.70 -2.32
N HIS A 56 0.92 -2.75 -1.89
CA HIS A 56 0.43 -1.64 -2.71
C HIS A 56 -0.29 -2.07 -4.01
N PRO A 57 -1.29 -2.98 -3.95
CA PRO A 57 -2.02 -3.41 -5.15
C PRO A 57 -2.77 -2.27 -5.85
N GLU A 58 -2.97 -1.13 -5.18
CA GLU A 58 -3.57 0.08 -5.74
C GLU A 58 -2.64 0.87 -6.66
N ARG A 59 -1.32 0.61 -6.59
CA ARG A 59 -0.32 1.50 -7.18
C ARG A 59 -0.16 1.24 -8.68
N VAL A 60 -0.24 2.33 -9.44
CA VAL A 60 0.05 2.36 -10.88
C VAL A 60 1.46 2.89 -11.09
N TYR A 61 2.19 2.24 -11.99
CA TYR A 61 3.55 2.57 -12.37
C TYR A 61 3.65 2.96 -13.84
N LYS A 62 4.63 3.79 -14.16
CA LYS A 62 5.05 4.11 -15.53
C LYS A 62 6.55 3.89 -15.63
N ASN A 63 6.96 2.95 -16.47
CA ASN A 63 8.37 2.57 -16.63
C ASN A 63 9.01 2.19 -15.28
N GLY A 64 8.27 1.47 -14.43
CA GLY A 64 8.71 1.03 -13.11
C GLY A 64 8.69 2.11 -12.02
N TYR A 65 8.36 3.37 -12.33
CA TYR A 65 8.23 4.45 -11.33
C TYR A 65 6.78 4.63 -10.89
N PRO A 66 6.53 4.89 -9.59
CA PRO A 66 5.17 5.13 -9.10
C PRO A 66 4.56 6.37 -9.74
N THR A 67 3.25 6.35 -9.93
CA THR A 67 2.45 7.47 -10.46
C THR A 67 1.32 7.82 -9.50
N ASN A 68 0.71 8.99 -9.69
CA ASN A 68 -0.52 9.39 -8.99
C ASN A 68 -1.79 8.96 -9.74
N ILE A 69 -1.67 8.11 -10.77
CA ILE A 69 -2.81 7.61 -11.54
C ILE A 69 -3.52 6.54 -10.70
N SER A 70 -4.84 6.62 -10.63
CA SER A 70 -5.67 5.63 -9.93
C SER A 70 -6.00 4.45 -10.84
N LEU A 71 -6.26 3.27 -10.26
CA LEU A 71 -6.66 2.07 -11.02
C LEU A 71 -7.97 2.25 -11.81
N GLN A 72 -8.82 3.16 -11.35
CA GLN A 72 -10.11 3.52 -11.95
C GLN A 72 -9.93 4.28 -13.26
N SER A 73 -8.86 5.09 -13.37
CA SER A 73 -8.54 5.85 -14.58
C SER A 73 -7.82 5.01 -15.64
N ILE A 74 -7.54 3.72 -15.36
CA ILE A 74 -6.86 2.84 -16.31
C ILE A 74 -7.84 2.32 -17.37
N THR A 75 -7.54 2.66 -18.62
CA THR A 75 -8.26 2.27 -19.83
C THR A 75 -7.41 1.34 -20.68
N ALA A 76 -8.00 0.68 -21.69
CA ALA A 76 -7.27 -0.16 -22.63
C ALA A 76 -6.16 0.59 -23.42
N ILE A 77 -6.30 1.92 -23.55
CA ILE A 77 -5.34 2.76 -24.27
C ILE A 77 -4.12 3.03 -23.39
N ASN A 78 -4.34 3.55 -22.17
CA ASN A 78 -3.23 3.93 -21.30
C ASN A 78 -2.54 2.74 -20.63
N SER A 79 -3.22 1.58 -20.52
CA SER A 79 -2.63 0.35 -20.00
C SER A 79 -1.47 -0.18 -20.85
N LYS A 80 -1.30 0.30 -22.09
CA LYS A 80 -0.13 -0.03 -22.93
C LYS A 80 1.19 0.53 -22.40
N PHE A 81 1.12 1.62 -21.61
CA PHE A 81 2.29 2.33 -21.11
C PHE A 81 2.39 2.34 -19.59
N LEU A 82 1.38 1.81 -18.91
CA LEU A 82 1.27 1.73 -17.46
C LEU A 82 1.39 0.29 -17.00
N GLN A 83 1.90 0.10 -15.79
CA GLN A 83 2.06 -1.20 -15.15
C GLN A 83 1.34 -1.17 -13.80
N TYR A 84 0.65 -2.25 -13.46
CA TYR A 84 0.00 -2.44 -12.17
C TYR A 84 -0.12 -3.93 -11.90
N SER A 85 -0.26 -4.31 -10.64
CA SER A 85 -0.46 -5.70 -10.24
C SER A 85 -1.94 -6.06 -10.36
N SER A 86 -2.26 -6.93 -11.31
CA SER A 86 -3.60 -7.51 -11.42
C SER A 86 -3.75 -8.70 -10.49
N ILE A 87 -4.87 -8.75 -9.76
CA ILE A 87 -5.26 -9.91 -8.96
C ILE A 87 -5.96 -10.91 -9.88
N ASN A 88 -5.31 -12.03 -10.15
CA ASN A 88 -5.78 -13.03 -11.10
C ASN A 88 -6.43 -14.25 -10.40
N SER A 89 -6.39 -14.30 -9.07
CA SER A 89 -7.06 -15.38 -8.32
C SER A 89 -8.57 -15.15 -8.31
N SER A 90 -9.35 -16.22 -8.53
CA SER A 90 -10.80 -16.17 -8.28
C SER A 90 -11.15 -16.13 -6.79
N HIS A 91 -10.22 -16.57 -5.93
CA HIS A 91 -10.35 -16.56 -4.47
C HIS A 91 -9.09 -15.93 -3.85
N PRO A 92 -8.91 -14.60 -3.99
CA PRO A 92 -7.70 -13.95 -3.50
C PRO A 92 -7.58 -14.07 -1.98
N GLY A 93 -6.34 -14.11 -1.51
CA GLY A 93 -6.01 -14.12 -0.08
C GLY A 93 -5.82 -12.70 0.46
N PHE A 94 -6.55 -12.34 1.51
CA PHE A 94 -6.40 -11.07 2.20
C PHE A 94 -5.45 -11.21 3.38
N SER A 95 -4.59 -10.21 3.58
CA SER A 95 -3.71 -10.15 4.75
C SER A 95 -3.68 -8.75 5.34
N TRP A 96 -3.48 -8.65 6.65
CA TRP A 96 -3.36 -7.37 7.35
C TRP A 96 -2.44 -7.51 8.57
N VAL A 97 -1.81 -6.40 8.96
CA VAL A 97 -1.08 -6.29 10.22
C VAL A 97 -2.07 -5.90 11.32
N VAL A 98 -2.16 -6.75 12.33
CA VAL A 98 -2.96 -6.52 13.54
C VAL A 98 -2.37 -5.33 14.31
N PRO A 99 -3.20 -4.39 14.80
CA PRO A 99 -2.73 -3.21 15.53
C PRO A 99 -2.00 -3.60 16.83
N ILE A 100 -0.97 -2.85 17.22
CA ILE A 100 -0.19 -3.10 18.45
C ILE A 100 -1.02 -3.05 19.75
N THR A 101 -2.19 -2.43 19.71
CA THR A 101 -3.15 -2.38 20.82
C THR A 101 -3.89 -3.70 21.05
N ILE A 102 -3.81 -4.63 20.10
CA ILE A 102 -4.34 -6.00 20.17
C ILE A 102 -3.15 -6.96 20.19
N THR A 103 -3.00 -7.67 21.29
CA THR A 103 -1.93 -8.66 21.49
C THR A 103 -2.20 -9.95 20.72
N LYS A 104 -3.48 -10.35 20.68
CA LYS A 104 -3.95 -11.56 20.01
C LYS A 104 -5.29 -11.30 19.34
N GLN A 105 -5.36 -11.45 18.02
CA GLN A 105 -6.63 -11.37 17.28
C GLN A 105 -7.46 -12.61 17.58
N THR A 106 -8.77 -12.44 17.76
CA THR A 106 -9.74 -13.52 17.97
C THR A 106 -10.84 -13.53 16.93
N ALA A 107 -11.08 -12.41 16.23
CA ALA A 107 -12.01 -12.34 15.12
C ALA A 107 -11.65 -11.24 14.12
N TYR A 108 -12.22 -11.31 12.92
CA TYR A 108 -12.14 -10.26 11.91
C TYR A 108 -13.46 -10.07 11.16
N GLN A 109 -13.60 -8.93 10.48
CA GLN A 109 -14.67 -8.68 9.53
C GLN A 109 -14.11 -7.93 8.34
N LEU A 110 -14.32 -8.49 7.14
CA LEU A 110 -13.88 -7.96 5.87
C LEU A 110 -15.08 -7.44 5.07
N LEU A 111 -14.94 -6.23 4.55
CA LEU A 111 -15.89 -5.62 3.63
C LEU A 111 -15.21 -5.43 2.29
N LEU A 112 -15.89 -5.77 1.20
CA LEU A 112 -15.43 -5.63 -0.18
C LEU A 112 -16.57 -4.99 -1.00
N ALA A 113 -16.27 -4.07 -1.91
CA ALA A 113 -17.26 -3.47 -2.80
C ALA A 113 -16.62 -3.00 -4.11
N THR A 114 -17.44 -2.71 -5.12
CA THR A 114 -16.99 -2.15 -6.41
C THR A 114 -17.05 -0.62 -6.45
N SER A 115 -17.52 0.04 -5.38
CA SER A 115 -17.44 1.50 -5.21
C SER A 115 -17.18 1.86 -3.76
N ARG A 116 -16.73 3.10 -3.52
CA ARG A 116 -16.40 3.56 -2.16
C ARG A 116 -17.66 3.82 -1.34
N GLU A 117 -18.68 4.39 -1.99
CA GLU A 117 -19.99 4.67 -1.41
C GLU A 117 -20.66 3.37 -0.97
N ALA A 118 -20.55 2.33 -1.80
CA ALA A 118 -21.05 0.99 -1.49
C ALA A 118 -20.27 0.30 -0.37
N LEU A 119 -19.07 0.76 -0.01
CA LEU A 119 -18.26 0.24 1.10
C LEU A 119 -18.54 1.00 2.40
N ASP A 120 -18.88 2.28 2.33
CA ASP A 120 -19.12 3.14 3.49
C ASP A 120 -20.57 3.05 4.00
N ASN A 121 -21.54 2.80 3.12
CA ASN A 121 -22.96 2.64 3.48
C ASN A 121 -23.35 1.23 4.01
N ARG A 122 -22.38 0.36 4.32
CA ARG A 122 -22.66 -1.04 4.68
C ARG A 122 -22.69 -1.28 6.19
N GLN A 123 -23.88 -1.15 6.76
CA GLN A 123 -24.30 -1.90 7.95
C GLN A 123 -25.09 -3.17 7.61
N SER A 124 -25.48 -3.35 6.33
CA SER A 124 -26.33 -4.47 5.88
C SER A 124 -25.50 -5.69 5.45
N THR A 125 -25.94 -6.88 5.90
CA THR A 125 -25.45 -8.22 5.57
C THR A 125 -25.87 -8.72 4.18
N SER A 126 -26.64 -7.94 3.41
CA SER A 126 -27.11 -8.36 2.08
C SER A 126 -25.98 -8.48 1.06
N ILE A 127 -25.77 -9.68 0.55
CA ILE A 127 -24.86 -9.98 -0.57
C ILE A 127 -25.47 -9.38 -1.84
N THR A 128 -24.72 -8.51 -2.54
CA THR A 128 -25.12 -8.01 -3.86
C THR A 128 -23.94 -8.07 -4.82
N ASP A 129 -24.20 -7.98 -6.13
CA ASP A 129 -23.19 -7.87 -7.19
C ASP A 129 -22.11 -6.79 -6.96
N PHE A 130 -22.41 -5.82 -6.09
CA PHE A 130 -21.62 -4.62 -5.84
C PHE A 130 -20.89 -4.66 -4.50
N GLY A 131 -21.11 -5.67 -3.65
CA GLY A 131 -20.41 -5.76 -2.37
C GLY A 131 -20.65 -7.03 -1.56
N TRP A 132 -19.66 -7.33 -0.72
CA TRP A 132 -19.60 -8.49 0.15
C TRP A 132 -19.18 -8.07 1.56
N ASN A 133 -19.79 -8.70 2.56
CA ASN A 133 -19.49 -8.54 3.97
C ASN A 133 -19.32 -9.94 4.56
N SER A 134 -18.13 -10.24 5.09
CA SER A 134 -17.90 -11.56 5.69
C SER A 134 -18.73 -11.80 6.95
N GLY A 135 -19.32 -10.77 7.55
CA GLY A 135 -19.73 -10.80 8.95
C GLY A 135 -18.51 -10.94 9.87
N GLN A 136 -18.76 -11.06 11.17
CA GLN A 136 -17.70 -11.34 12.14
C GLN A 136 -17.31 -12.82 12.05
N GLN A 137 -16.07 -13.07 11.67
CA GLN A 137 -15.48 -14.41 11.57
C GLN A 137 -14.62 -14.66 12.79
N ILE A 138 -14.96 -15.68 13.60
CA ILE A 138 -14.18 -16.07 14.77
C ILE A 138 -12.94 -16.83 14.30
N SER A 139 -11.82 -16.12 14.24
CA SER A 139 -10.55 -16.65 13.73
C SER A 139 -9.39 -15.73 14.09
N GLU A 140 -8.27 -16.34 14.45
CA GLU A 140 -7.00 -15.68 14.72
C GLU A 140 -6.21 -15.40 13.43
N GLN A 141 -6.67 -15.92 12.29
CA GLN A 141 -5.98 -15.79 11.00
C GLN A 141 -6.02 -14.35 10.49
N ASN A 142 -4.84 -13.84 10.11
CA ASN A 142 -4.66 -12.49 9.55
C ASN A 142 -3.77 -12.47 8.30
N ILE A 143 -3.31 -13.64 7.85
CA ILE A 143 -2.51 -13.82 6.64
C ILE A 143 -3.25 -14.78 5.71
N ASN A 144 -3.28 -14.43 4.42
CA ASN A 144 -3.85 -15.23 3.34
C ASN A 144 -5.28 -15.76 3.64
N VAL A 145 -6.11 -14.92 4.28
CA VAL A 145 -7.52 -15.22 4.54
C VAL A 145 -8.26 -15.27 3.21
N ARG A 146 -8.72 -16.46 2.81
CA ARG A 146 -9.31 -16.68 1.49
C ARG A 146 -10.65 -15.97 1.36
N TYR A 147 -10.83 -15.30 0.23
CA TYR A 147 -12.11 -14.75 -0.18
C TYR A 147 -13.15 -15.87 -0.39
N THR A 148 -14.31 -15.75 0.25
CA THR A 148 -15.43 -16.70 0.17
C THR A 148 -16.74 -16.04 -0.28
N GLY A 149 -16.67 -14.81 -0.79
CA GLY A 149 -17.83 -14.09 -1.30
C GLY A 149 -18.21 -14.48 -2.74
N PRO A 150 -19.14 -13.71 -3.36
CA PRO A 150 -19.56 -13.92 -4.75
C PRO A 150 -18.40 -13.83 -5.74
N SER A 151 -18.52 -14.53 -6.87
CA SER A 151 -17.55 -14.52 -7.96
C SER A 151 -17.11 -13.09 -8.34
N LEU A 152 -15.81 -12.85 -8.30
CA LEU A 152 -15.25 -11.57 -8.71
C LEU A 152 -15.36 -11.40 -10.24
N LYS A 153 -15.62 -10.16 -10.67
CA LYS A 153 -15.71 -9.81 -12.09
C LYS A 153 -14.31 -9.53 -12.65
N PRO A 154 -13.99 -9.95 -13.88
CA PRO A 154 -12.74 -9.57 -14.54
C PRO A 154 -12.60 -8.05 -14.72
N ASN A 155 -11.36 -7.56 -14.84
CA ASN A 155 -11.04 -6.14 -15.13
C ASN A 155 -11.75 -5.12 -14.22
N THR A 156 -12.07 -5.51 -12.98
CA THR A 156 -12.92 -4.74 -12.07
C THR A 156 -12.08 -4.22 -10.92
N VAL A 157 -12.31 -2.96 -10.55
CA VAL A 157 -11.68 -2.35 -9.38
C VAL A 157 -12.54 -2.62 -8.15
N TYR A 158 -11.90 -3.19 -7.13
CA TYR A 158 -12.52 -3.50 -5.85
C TYR A 158 -11.87 -2.69 -4.73
N TYR A 159 -12.70 -2.30 -3.77
CA TYR A 159 -12.35 -1.56 -2.57
C TYR A 159 -12.62 -2.45 -1.37
N TRP A 160 -11.71 -2.50 -0.42
CA TRP A 160 -11.90 -3.32 0.76
C TRP A 160 -11.34 -2.66 2.01
N LYS A 161 -11.91 -3.04 3.14
CA LYS A 161 -11.42 -2.67 4.49
C LYS A 161 -11.68 -3.82 5.45
N VAL A 162 -10.89 -3.89 6.51
CA VAL A 162 -11.00 -4.91 7.54
C VAL A 162 -10.98 -4.28 8.92
N ARG A 163 -11.76 -4.85 9.84
CA ARG A 163 -11.63 -4.60 11.29
C ARG A 163 -11.43 -5.91 12.02
N VAL A 164 -10.91 -5.83 13.23
CA VAL A 164 -10.54 -6.99 14.03
C VAL A 164 -11.06 -6.86 15.45
N TRP A 165 -11.19 -8.00 16.12
CA TRP A 165 -11.37 -8.11 17.56
C TRP A 165 -10.20 -8.88 18.15
N GLY A 166 -9.84 -8.57 19.38
CA GLY A 166 -8.81 -9.33 20.07
C GLY A 166 -8.51 -8.82 21.47
N GLU A 167 -7.63 -9.54 22.14
CA GLU A 167 -7.19 -9.24 23.50
C GLU A 167 -6.36 -7.96 23.53
N SER A 168 -6.78 -7.00 24.35
CA SER A 168 -6.07 -5.73 24.49
C SER A 168 -4.74 -5.88 25.22
N ALA A 169 -3.76 -5.08 24.82
CA ALA A 169 -2.55 -4.90 25.62
C ALA A 169 -2.86 -4.26 26.99
N GLY A 170 -2.39 -4.85 28.09
CA GLY A 170 -2.49 -4.28 29.45
C GLY A 170 -2.90 -5.30 30.54
N LYS A 171 -2.88 -4.85 31.81
CA LYS A 171 -3.08 -5.69 33.02
C LYS A 171 -4.48 -6.30 33.16
N ALA A 172 -5.48 -5.79 32.43
CA ALA A 172 -6.81 -6.38 32.36
C ALA A 172 -7.10 -6.71 30.88
N SER A 173 -6.79 -7.94 30.46
CA SER A 173 -7.12 -8.41 29.12
C SER A 173 -8.64 -8.33 28.92
N ARG A 174 -9.06 -7.53 27.94
CA ARG A 174 -10.45 -7.42 27.50
C ARG A 174 -10.47 -7.55 25.99
N ILE A 175 -11.53 -8.15 25.44
CA ILE A 175 -11.75 -8.15 24.00
C ILE A 175 -12.08 -6.74 23.54
N ARG A 176 -11.29 -6.21 22.60
CA ARG A 176 -11.50 -4.91 21.98
C ARG A 176 -11.77 -5.07 20.49
N GLN A 177 -12.70 -4.26 20.01
CA GLN A 177 -12.93 -4.07 18.58
C GLN A 177 -12.08 -2.91 18.08
N SER A 178 -11.47 -3.07 16.90
CA SER A 178 -10.80 -1.97 16.20
C SER A 178 -11.79 -1.12 15.39
N THR A 179 -11.37 0.09 15.01
CA THR A 179 -11.97 0.74 13.83
C THR A 179 -11.64 -0.06 12.57
N PHE A 180 -12.37 0.18 11.49
CA PHE A 180 -11.98 -0.32 10.18
C PHE A 180 -10.66 0.32 9.73
N SER A 181 -9.86 -0.47 9.03
CA SER A 181 -8.67 0.00 8.31
C SER A 181 -9.01 1.14 7.36
N ALA A 182 -7.97 1.89 6.95
CA ALA A 182 -8.04 2.63 5.71
C ALA A 182 -8.43 1.66 4.57
N VAL A 183 -9.21 2.16 3.62
CA VAL A 183 -9.61 1.35 2.46
C VAL A 183 -8.41 1.13 1.57
N GLN A 184 -8.25 -0.11 1.13
CA GLN A 184 -7.32 -0.49 0.09
C GLN A 184 -8.10 -0.85 -1.18
N THR A 185 -7.43 -0.69 -2.32
CA THR A 185 -8.00 -0.97 -3.64
C THR A 185 -7.12 -1.98 -4.37
N PHE A 186 -7.75 -2.85 -5.14
CA PHE A 186 -7.06 -3.71 -6.10
C PHE A 186 -7.89 -3.83 -7.39
N ARG A 187 -7.26 -4.29 -8.47
CA ARG A 187 -7.94 -4.54 -9.73
C ARG A 187 -7.77 -6.01 -10.12
N THR A 188 -8.86 -6.65 -10.51
CA THR A 188 -8.82 -8.01 -11.06
C THR A 188 -8.28 -8.01 -12.48
N GLY A 189 -7.61 -9.10 -12.86
CA GLY A 189 -7.15 -9.30 -14.23
C GLY A 189 -8.28 -9.64 -15.20
N ALA A 190 -7.91 -9.82 -16.48
CA ALA A 190 -8.86 -10.20 -17.53
C ALA A 190 -9.34 -11.65 -17.41
N LYS A 191 -8.59 -12.51 -16.72
CA LYS A 191 -8.94 -13.91 -16.46
C LYS A 191 -8.68 -14.23 -15.00
N LEU A 192 -9.66 -14.86 -14.35
CA LEU A 192 -9.56 -15.30 -12.97
C LEU A 192 -9.51 -16.83 -12.89
N THR A 193 -8.57 -17.38 -12.13
CA THR A 193 -8.44 -18.83 -11.93
C THR A 193 -8.12 -19.16 -10.46
N ALA A 194 -8.50 -20.35 -9.99
CA ALA A 194 -8.33 -20.73 -8.59
C ALA A 194 -6.86 -20.87 -8.14
N GLY A 195 -5.94 -21.11 -9.07
CA GLY A 195 -4.50 -21.29 -8.82
C GLY A 195 -3.62 -20.16 -9.36
N ALA A 196 -4.19 -18.99 -9.68
CA ALA A 196 -3.38 -17.89 -10.20
C ALA A 196 -2.36 -17.42 -9.16
N LEU A 197 -1.10 -17.32 -9.58
CA LEU A 197 -0.03 -16.77 -8.75
C LEU A 197 -0.10 -15.23 -8.73
N PRO A 198 0.32 -14.59 -7.62
CA PRO A 198 0.43 -13.14 -7.56
C PRO A 198 1.41 -12.61 -8.61
N GLY A 199 1.01 -11.54 -9.30
CA GLY A 199 1.88 -10.81 -10.22
C GLY A 199 2.45 -9.56 -9.57
N PHE A 200 3.77 -9.39 -9.60
CA PHE A 200 4.44 -8.20 -9.07
C PHE A 200 4.99 -7.34 -10.21
N VAL A 201 4.75 -6.03 -10.13
CA VAL A 201 5.40 -5.07 -11.02
C VAL A 201 6.85 -4.88 -10.58
N LEU A 202 7.79 -5.04 -11.51
CA LEU A 202 9.18 -4.68 -11.25
C LEU A 202 9.27 -3.16 -11.17
N THR A 203 9.91 -2.63 -10.12
CA THR A 203 9.93 -1.18 -9.85
C THR A 203 11.35 -0.63 -9.93
N LYS A 204 11.44 0.69 -10.12
CA LYS A 204 12.70 1.45 -10.09
C LYS A 204 12.64 2.52 -9.01
N THR A 205 13.78 2.74 -8.37
CA THR A 205 14.00 3.87 -7.47
C THR A 205 15.19 4.68 -7.99
N ARG A 206 15.19 5.99 -7.73
CA ARG A 206 16.35 6.84 -8.01
C ARG A 206 17.24 6.83 -6.79
N GLN A 207 18.52 6.60 -7.02
CA GLN A 207 19.55 6.67 -5.97
C GLN A 207 20.64 7.63 -6.43
N LYS A 208 21.04 8.53 -5.53
CA LYS A 208 22.21 9.39 -5.72
C LYS A 208 23.45 8.66 -5.18
N PRO A 209 24.66 8.97 -5.69
CA PRO A 209 25.88 8.45 -5.09
C PRO A 209 25.99 8.95 -3.63
N LEU A 210 26.49 8.09 -2.75
CA LEU A 210 26.71 8.43 -1.35
C LEU A 210 27.95 9.31 -1.17
N SER A 211 28.94 9.14 -2.05
CA SER A 211 30.16 9.95 -2.05
C SER A 211 30.74 10.08 -3.45
N HIS A 212 31.66 11.03 -3.61
CA HIS A 212 32.48 11.16 -4.81
C HIS A 212 33.91 11.58 -4.45
N LYS A 213 34.86 11.28 -5.33
CA LYS A 213 36.28 11.66 -5.21
C LYS A 213 36.84 12.07 -6.57
N ASP A 214 37.58 13.17 -6.58
CA ASP A 214 38.42 13.57 -7.71
C ASP A 214 39.78 12.90 -7.56
N LEU A 215 40.08 11.93 -8.43
CA LEU A 215 41.36 11.21 -8.41
C LEU A 215 42.40 11.86 -9.34
N SER A 216 41.95 12.61 -10.34
CA SER A 216 42.76 13.45 -11.21
C SER A 216 41.87 14.53 -11.87
N MET A 217 42.48 15.47 -12.59
CA MET A 217 41.73 16.53 -13.31
C MET A 217 40.71 15.98 -14.32
N ASP A 218 40.93 14.76 -14.80
CA ASP A 218 40.11 14.08 -15.80
C ASP A 218 39.33 12.88 -15.24
N TYR A 219 39.35 12.61 -13.93
CA TYR A 219 38.74 11.41 -13.36
C TYR A 219 38.02 11.69 -12.04
N ARG A 220 36.69 11.63 -12.10
CA ARG A 220 35.82 11.72 -10.93
C ARG A 220 35.11 10.39 -10.70
N LEU A 221 35.31 9.82 -9.52
CA LEU A 221 34.68 8.57 -9.08
C LEU A 221 33.48 8.87 -8.19
N TYR A 222 32.40 8.13 -8.37
CA TYR A 222 31.18 8.15 -7.56
C TYR A 222 30.94 6.77 -6.96
N ASP A 223 30.68 6.71 -5.65
CA ASP A 223 30.37 5.47 -4.92
C ASP A 223 28.93 5.50 -4.42
N PHE A 224 28.12 4.51 -4.82
CA PHE A 224 26.73 4.33 -4.39
C PHE A 224 26.60 3.48 -3.11
N GLY A 225 27.72 2.98 -2.58
CA GLY A 225 27.83 2.23 -1.33
C GLY A 225 27.52 0.73 -1.45
N LYS A 226 26.65 0.34 -2.39
CA LYS A 226 26.29 -1.04 -2.67
C LYS A 226 26.17 -1.27 -4.17
N ASP A 227 26.43 -2.49 -4.59
CA ASP A 227 26.13 -2.94 -5.95
C ASP A 227 24.62 -2.99 -6.17
N GLY A 228 24.17 -2.56 -7.34
CA GLY A 228 22.76 -2.63 -7.72
C GLY A 228 22.57 -2.71 -9.21
N PHE A 229 21.61 -3.52 -9.65
CA PHE A 229 21.17 -3.55 -11.05
C PHE A 229 20.51 -2.23 -11.42
N SER A 230 21.23 -1.42 -12.20
CA SER A 230 20.90 -0.01 -12.35
C SER A 230 21.07 0.48 -13.79
N GLN A 231 20.48 1.64 -14.05
CA GLN A 231 20.65 2.43 -15.29
C GLN A 231 21.23 3.80 -14.90
N PRO A 232 22.41 4.18 -15.40
CA PRO A 232 22.98 5.46 -15.06
C PRO A 232 22.21 6.60 -15.72
N ILE A 233 22.01 7.66 -14.94
CA ILE A 233 21.52 8.94 -15.42
C ILE A 233 22.50 9.98 -14.90
N VAL A 234 23.04 10.79 -15.81
CA VAL A 234 24.07 11.78 -15.48
C VAL A 234 23.63 13.15 -15.98
N SER A 235 23.86 14.16 -15.14
CA SER A 235 23.73 15.57 -15.51
C SER A 235 25.12 16.11 -15.77
N ILE A 236 25.39 16.55 -17.00
CA ILE A 236 26.73 16.99 -17.42
C ILE A 236 26.63 18.42 -17.94
N ARG A 237 27.54 19.27 -17.46
CA ARG A 237 27.81 20.59 -18.03
C ARG A 237 29.10 20.52 -18.85
N ALA A 238 29.01 20.81 -20.14
CA ALA A 238 30.16 20.87 -21.03
C ALA A 238 30.38 22.28 -21.57
N ALA A 239 31.63 22.72 -21.69
CA ALA A 239 31.99 24.04 -22.23
C ALA A 239 31.84 24.12 -23.75
N LYS A 240 31.95 22.97 -24.42
CA LYS A 240 31.80 22.75 -25.86
C LYS A 240 31.21 21.36 -26.09
N ASP A 241 30.85 21.08 -27.34
CA ASP A 241 30.55 19.71 -27.74
C ASP A 241 31.83 18.87 -27.62
N ASP A 242 31.73 17.71 -27.00
CA ASP A 242 32.88 16.86 -26.69
C ASP A 242 32.45 15.40 -26.49
N THR A 243 33.38 14.54 -26.09
CA THR A 243 33.13 13.14 -25.75
C THR A 243 33.80 12.79 -24.43
N ILE A 244 33.06 12.10 -23.56
CA ILE A 244 33.58 11.57 -22.29
C ILE A 244 33.40 10.06 -22.20
N GLN A 245 34.12 9.43 -21.28
CA GLN A 245 33.93 8.03 -20.93
C GLN A 245 33.21 7.92 -19.59
N LEU A 246 32.17 7.10 -19.57
CA LEU A 246 31.54 6.61 -18.35
C LEU A 246 32.04 5.19 -18.09
N LEU A 247 32.61 4.98 -16.91
CA LEU A 247 33.06 3.68 -16.44
C LEU A 247 32.11 3.22 -15.36
N LEU A 248 31.54 2.03 -15.52
CA LEU A 248 30.67 1.38 -14.54
C LEU A 248 31.36 0.11 -14.06
N GLY A 249 31.40 -0.10 -12.75
CA GLY A 249 31.97 -1.34 -12.21
C GLY A 249 31.57 -1.63 -10.77
N GLU A 250 31.77 -2.88 -10.38
CA GLU A 250 31.48 -3.38 -9.03
C GLU A 250 32.74 -3.31 -8.12
N GLN A 251 33.94 -3.25 -8.70
CA GLN A 251 35.21 -3.33 -7.97
C GLN A 251 36.17 -2.19 -8.32
N LEU A 252 36.92 -1.73 -7.32
CA LEU A 252 38.09 -0.85 -7.50
C LEU A 252 39.40 -1.63 -7.52
N ASP A 253 40.40 -1.13 -8.22
CA ASP A 253 41.77 -1.63 -8.20
C ASP A 253 42.59 -1.07 -7.01
N ALA A 254 43.87 -1.46 -6.92
CA ALA A 254 44.78 -1.01 -5.88
C ALA A 254 45.04 0.51 -5.90
N SER A 255 44.78 1.18 -7.01
CA SER A 255 44.89 2.64 -7.18
C SER A 255 43.57 3.36 -6.88
N HIS A 256 42.58 2.67 -6.33
CA HIS A 256 41.23 3.17 -6.07
C HIS A 256 40.46 3.64 -7.32
N ARG A 257 40.85 3.20 -8.52
CA ARG A 257 40.08 3.41 -9.76
C ARG A 257 39.22 2.20 -10.05
N ILE A 258 38.20 2.33 -10.90
CA ILE A 258 37.37 1.18 -11.30
C ILE A 258 38.26 0.13 -12.00
N ASN A 259 38.23 -1.11 -11.48
CA ASN A 259 38.97 -2.22 -12.06
C ASN A 259 38.40 -2.56 -13.45
N ARG A 260 39.24 -2.39 -14.47
CA ARG A 260 38.86 -2.62 -15.88
C ARG A 260 38.96 -4.09 -16.31
N THR A 261 39.67 -4.91 -15.53
CA THR A 261 39.86 -6.34 -15.78
C THR A 261 39.51 -7.14 -14.52
N PRO A 262 38.27 -7.05 -14.04
CA PRO A 262 37.91 -7.71 -12.80
C PRO A 262 37.79 -9.24 -12.98
N PRO A 263 38.06 -10.03 -11.93
CA PRO A 263 38.02 -11.48 -12.02
C PRO A 263 36.58 -12.03 -11.99
N GLY A 264 36.39 -13.23 -12.53
CA GLY A 264 35.16 -14.01 -12.36
C GLY A 264 33.90 -13.35 -12.92
N THR A 265 32.88 -13.17 -12.07
CA THR A 265 31.56 -12.63 -12.46
C THR A 265 31.40 -11.13 -12.25
N VAL A 266 32.41 -10.47 -11.70
CA VAL A 266 32.43 -9.03 -11.43
C VAL A 266 32.37 -8.28 -12.77
N ARG A 267 31.46 -7.31 -12.87
CA ARG A 267 31.16 -6.58 -14.10
C ARG A 267 31.94 -5.27 -14.15
N PHE A 268 32.43 -5.00 -15.36
CA PHE A 268 32.95 -3.71 -15.79
C PHE A 268 32.32 -3.37 -17.14
N ARG A 269 32.02 -2.08 -17.34
CA ARG A 269 31.58 -1.56 -18.63
C ARG A 269 32.11 -0.15 -18.83
N GLN A 270 32.66 0.09 -20.01
CA GLN A 270 33.03 1.43 -20.48
C GLN A 270 32.02 1.87 -21.54
N ILE A 271 31.56 3.10 -21.45
CA ILE A 271 30.57 3.70 -22.35
C ILE A 271 31.12 5.04 -22.82
N VAL A 272 31.15 5.23 -24.14
CA VAL A 272 31.53 6.50 -24.76
C VAL A 272 30.26 7.35 -24.88
N LEU A 273 30.27 8.54 -24.30
CA LEU A 273 29.13 9.46 -24.29
C LEU A 273 29.49 10.78 -24.99
N PRO A 274 28.93 11.04 -26.19
CA PRO A 274 28.94 12.36 -26.79
C PRO A 274 28.14 13.34 -25.91
N VAL A 275 28.75 14.47 -25.57
CA VAL A 275 28.14 15.53 -24.77
C VAL A 275 28.02 16.81 -25.59
N LYS A 276 26.97 17.58 -25.31
CA LYS A 276 26.68 18.84 -25.97
C LYS A 276 27.05 19.99 -25.05
N LYS A 277 27.48 21.11 -25.62
CA LYS A 277 27.69 22.37 -24.90
C LYS A 277 26.47 22.74 -24.05
N GLY A 278 26.73 23.22 -22.85
CA GLY A 278 25.70 23.56 -21.86
C GLY A 278 25.43 22.42 -20.88
N THR A 279 24.33 22.52 -20.15
CA THR A 279 23.93 21.52 -19.14
C THR A 279 22.83 20.63 -19.72
N HIS A 280 23.07 19.32 -19.76
CA HIS A 280 22.13 18.34 -20.30
C HIS A 280 22.01 17.11 -19.41
N ASN A 281 20.85 16.46 -19.47
CA ASN A 281 20.58 15.19 -18.79
C ASN A 281 20.69 14.03 -19.77
N TYR A 282 21.57 13.08 -19.48
CA TYR A 282 21.80 11.90 -20.30
C TYR A 282 21.28 10.66 -19.60
N ARG A 283 20.40 9.91 -20.27
CA ARG A 283 20.08 8.54 -19.90
C ARG A 283 20.98 7.63 -20.69
N ILE A 284 21.76 6.83 -19.98
CA ILE A 284 22.80 6.03 -20.62
C ILE A 284 22.19 4.70 -21.06
N PRO A 285 22.12 4.41 -22.37
CA PRO A 285 21.63 3.12 -22.83
C PRO A 285 22.60 2.03 -22.40
N ILE A 286 22.06 0.96 -21.82
CA ILE A 286 22.81 -0.25 -21.52
C ILE A 286 22.50 -1.23 -22.64
N GLU A 287 23.52 -1.60 -23.41
CA GLU A 287 23.36 -2.61 -24.45
C GLU A 287 23.16 -4.00 -23.84
N SER A 288 22.32 -4.81 -24.49
CA SER A 288 22.05 -6.19 -24.07
C SER A 288 23.33 -7.04 -24.18
N ASP A 289 23.64 -7.80 -23.13
CA ASP A 289 24.71 -8.80 -23.16
C ASP A 289 24.18 -10.10 -23.76
N LYS A 290 24.85 -10.67 -24.78
CA LYS A 290 24.46 -11.94 -25.41
C LYS A 290 24.29 -13.09 -24.41
N ARG A 291 24.99 -13.05 -23.27
CA ARG A 291 24.85 -14.05 -22.20
C ARG A 291 23.49 -13.96 -21.49
N ASN A 292 22.92 -12.76 -21.42
CA ASN A 292 21.67 -12.45 -20.71
C ASN A 292 20.43 -12.48 -21.62
N THR A 293 20.60 -12.77 -22.91
CA THR A 293 19.51 -12.83 -23.90
C THR A 293 19.27 -14.24 -24.46
N LYS A 294 19.92 -15.26 -23.89
CA LYS A 294 19.70 -16.68 -24.23
C LYS A 294 18.24 -17.09 -23.97
N ARG A 295 17.78 -18.16 -24.63
CA ARG A 295 16.38 -18.65 -24.53
C ARG A 295 15.92 -18.93 -23.09
N SER A 296 16.83 -19.38 -22.23
CA SER A 296 16.55 -19.68 -20.81
C SER A 296 16.67 -18.47 -19.88
N ALA A 297 17.12 -17.31 -20.38
CA ALA A 297 17.30 -16.13 -19.55
C ALA A 297 15.95 -15.50 -19.21
N ILE A 298 15.77 -15.14 -17.93
CA ILE A 298 14.65 -14.30 -17.51
C ILE A 298 14.91 -12.90 -18.05
N LYS A 299 14.12 -12.49 -19.04
CA LYS A 299 14.29 -11.19 -19.70
C LYS A 299 13.78 -10.06 -18.83
N MET A 300 14.51 -8.95 -18.86
CA MET A 300 14.03 -7.69 -18.27
C MET A 300 12.78 -7.23 -19.02
N PRO A 301 11.72 -6.78 -18.29
CA PRO A 301 10.57 -6.18 -18.94
C PRO A 301 10.97 -4.94 -19.74
N ALA A 302 10.40 -4.76 -20.92
CA ALA A 302 10.72 -3.64 -21.81
C ALA A 302 10.56 -2.26 -21.14
N TYR A 303 9.57 -2.11 -20.25
CA TYR A 303 9.33 -0.86 -19.52
C TYR A 303 10.41 -0.53 -18.47
N ILE A 304 11.19 -1.53 -18.04
CA ILE A 304 12.37 -1.32 -17.20
C ILE A 304 13.57 -1.00 -18.08
N GLY A 305 13.77 -1.78 -19.13
CA GLY A 305 14.95 -1.76 -19.99
C GLY A 305 16.10 -2.58 -19.41
N GLU A 306 17.21 -2.62 -20.14
CA GLU A 306 18.43 -3.31 -19.71
C GLU A 306 19.04 -2.66 -18.47
N VAL A 307 19.64 -3.48 -17.62
CA VAL A 307 20.29 -3.08 -16.36
C VAL A 307 21.67 -3.71 -16.27
N LEU A 308 22.59 -3.04 -15.58
CA LEU A 308 23.93 -3.53 -15.29
C LEU A 308 24.14 -3.47 -13.76
N PRO A 309 24.69 -4.51 -13.12
CA PRO A 309 25.14 -4.37 -11.74
C PRO A 309 26.40 -3.50 -11.71
N PHE A 310 26.36 -2.45 -10.90
CA PHE A 310 27.55 -1.67 -10.56
C PHE A 310 27.34 -1.01 -9.19
N ARG A 311 28.45 -0.71 -8.52
CA ARG A 311 28.52 0.13 -7.32
C ARG A 311 29.18 1.47 -7.61
N TYR A 312 30.13 1.48 -8.54
CA TYR A 312 30.94 2.63 -8.87
C TYR A 312 30.60 3.13 -10.26
N LEU A 313 30.55 4.46 -10.38
CA LEU A 313 30.52 5.15 -11.65
C LEU A 313 31.68 6.13 -11.68
N ALA A 314 32.54 6.05 -12.67
CA ALA A 314 33.55 7.06 -12.89
C ALA A 314 33.29 7.80 -14.20
N ILE A 315 33.62 9.08 -14.19
CA ILE A 315 33.52 9.95 -15.34
C ILE A 315 34.93 10.37 -15.69
N GLN A 316 35.34 9.98 -16.90
CA GLN A 316 36.66 10.25 -17.41
C GLN A 316 36.61 11.18 -18.63
N GLY A 317 37.32 12.30 -18.54
CA GLY A 317 37.39 13.34 -19.58
C GLY A 317 37.52 14.74 -18.99
N THR A 318 37.90 15.70 -19.83
CA THR A 318 38.14 17.11 -19.45
C THR A 318 36.82 17.83 -19.20
N LEU A 319 36.22 17.65 -18.03
CA LEU A 319 34.90 18.20 -17.70
C LEU A 319 35.00 19.45 -16.83
N VAL A 320 34.39 20.55 -17.29
CA VAL A 320 34.26 21.79 -16.52
C VAL A 320 33.06 21.67 -15.57
N LYS A 321 33.31 21.14 -14.36
CA LYS A 321 32.45 21.06 -13.16
C LYS A 321 31.09 20.32 -13.32
N MET A 322 30.91 19.27 -12.51
CA MET A 322 29.72 18.39 -12.50
C MET A 322 28.86 18.55 -11.25
N PHE A 323 27.53 18.41 -11.39
CA PHE A 323 26.57 18.20 -10.31
C PHE A 323 25.75 16.94 -10.59
N LEU A 324 25.65 16.01 -9.64
CA LEU A 324 24.95 14.71 -9.75
C LEU A 324 23.78 14.62 -8.76
#